data_AF-A0A519WBE2-F1
#
_entry.id   AF-A0A519WBE2-F1
#
_cell.length_a   1.000
_cell.length_b   1.000
_cell.length_c   1.000
_cell.angle_alpha   90.00
_cell.angle_beta   90.00
_cell.angle_gamma   90.00
#
_symmetry.space_group_name_H-M   'P 1'
#
loop_
_entity.id
_entity.type
_entity.pdbx_description
1 polymer ?
#
loop_
_entity_poly.entity_id
_entity_poly.type
_entity_poly.pdbx_seq_one_letter_code
_entity_poly.pdbx_strand_id
1 'polypeptide(L)'
;MKIAVLAPVAWRTPPRHYGPWEQMASNLTEGLIDNGIEVTLFATGDSITAGLLDSVIEKGYEEDKHQDAKVVECLHISNLMEKSANFDIIHNHYDFLPLSYSGLIKTPLITTIHGFSSEKILKVYQKYNNLGNYVSISNANRHSSLDYLATVYNGLNPEGFDFNDEPSDYLLFFGRIHPDKGTAEAIQIAIKSKKKLIIAGIV
;
A
#
# COMPACT_ATOMS: atom_id res chain seq x y z
N MET A 1 -5.37 19.91 11.63
CA MET A 1 -4.59 18.67 11.77
C MET A 1 -3.93 18.41 10.43
N LYS A 2 -2.62 18.16 10.43
CA LYS A 2 -1.80 17.91 9.24
C LYS A 2 -1.31 16.47 9.24
N ILE A 3 -1.64 15.73 8.21
CA ILE A 3 -1.26 14.32 8.07
C ILE A 3 -0.31 14.16 6.88
N ALA A 4 0.81 13.48 7.10
CA ALA A 4 1.63 12.97 6.02
C ALA A 4 1.22 11.52 5.70
N VAL A 5 0.88 11.23 4.45
CA VAL A 5 0.69 9.86 3.97
C VAL A 5 1.93 9.43 3.19
N LEU A 6 2.60 8.38 3.65
CA LEU A 6 3.77 7.82 2.98
C LEU A 6 3.35 6.64 2.11
N ALA A 7 3.28 6.85 0.80
CA ALA A 7 3.05 5.79 -0.17
C ALA A 7 4.37 5.06 -0.51
N PRO A 8 4.30 3.77 -0.89
CA PRO A 8 5.40 3.13 -1.60
C PRO A 8 5.71 3.85 -2.92
N VAL A 9 6.93 3.66 -3.40
CA VAL A 9 7.40 4.26 -4.66
C VAL A 9 7.86 3.23 -5.68
N ALA A 10 7.29 2.02 -5.59
CA ALA A 10 7.42 1.02 -6.64
C ALA A 10 6.68 1.52 -7.89
N TRP A 11 5.46 2.00 -7.69
CA TRP A 11 4.58 2.54 -8.72
C TRP A 11 4.14 3.96 -8.38
N ARG A 12 3.60 4.66 -9.37
CA ARG A 12 2.86 5.91 -9.16
C ARG A 12 1.69 5.75 -8.17
N THR A 13 1.35 6.82 -7.45
CA THR A 13 0.16 6.90 -6.57
C THR A 13 -0.87 7.92 -7.12
N PRO A 14 -2.13 7.53 -7.44
CA PRO A 14 -2.61 6.16 -7.61
C PRO A 14 -1.91 5.45 -8.79
N PRO A 15 -1.88 4.12 -8.80
CA PRO A 15 -1.23 3.34 -9.85
C PRO A 15 -1.94 3.48 -11.20
N ARG A 16 -1.19 3.38 -12.30
CA ARG A 16 -1.75 3.24 -13.66
C ARG A 16 -2.19 1.82 -13.96
N HIS A 17 -1.50 0.84 -13.38
CA HIS A 17 -1.67 -0.58 -13.64
C HIS A 17 -1.68 -1.37 -12.32
N TYR A 18 -0.55 -1.98 -11.97
CA TYR A 18 -0.35 -2.66 -10.71
C TYR A 18 0.14 -1.69 -9.64
N GLY A 19 -0.26 -1.89 -8.39
CA GLY A 19 0.16 -1.06 -7.26
C GLY A 19 -0.90 -1.05 -6.14
N PRO A 20 -1.24 -2.20 -5.55
CA PRO A 20 -2.34 -2.26 -4.58
C PRO A 20 -2.07 -1.43 -3.32
N TRP A 21 -0.81 -1.26 -2.93
CA TRP A 21 -0.44 -0.50 -1.72
C TRP A 21 -0.48 1.01 -2.00
N GLU A 22 0.01 1.43 -3.16
CA GLU A 22 -0.13 2.78 -3.69
C GLU A 22 -1.61 3.15 -3.86
N GLN A 23 -2.44 2.23 -4.37
CA GLN A 23 -3.88 2.44 -4.46
C GLN A 23 -4.51 2.69 -3.08
N MET A 24 -4.11 1.91 -2.06
CA MET A 24 -4.62 2.12 -0.70
C MET A 24 -4.14 3.44 -0.09
N ALA A 25 -2.89 3.84 -0.33
CA ALA A 25 -2.37 5.13 0.10
C ALA A 25 -3.13 6.29 -0.55
N SER A 26 -3.42 6.19 -1.86
CA SER A 26 -4.25 7.16 -2.59
C SER A 26 -5.67 7.22 -2.03
N ASN A 27 -6.35 6.08 -1.88
CA ASN A 27 -7.72 6.04 -1.36
C ASN A 27 -7.82 6.70 0.03
N LEU A 28 -6.85 6.44 0.91
CA LEU A 28 -6.80 7.07 2.21
C LEU A 28 -6.55 8.58 2.09
N THR A 29 -5.57 8.97 1.27
CA THR A 29 -5.20 10.39 1.06
C THR A 29 -6.40 11.20 0.62
N GLU A 30 -7.07 10.79 -0.46
CA GLU A 30 -8.22 11.50 -1.00
C GLU A 30 -9.39 11.46 -0.01
N GLY A 31 -9.66 10.33 0.63
CA GLY A 31 -10.71 10.23 1.65
C GLY A 31 -10.49 11.14 2.85
N LEU A 32 -9.24 11.33 3.31
CA LEU A 32 -8.91 12.28 4.38
C LEU A 32 -9.12 13.73 3.93
N ILE A 33 -8.75 14.06 2.69
CA ILE A 33 -8.94 15.39 2.10
C ILE A 33 -10.43 15.72 1.97
N ASP A 34 -11.25 14.77 1.52
CA ASP A 34 -12.70 14.92 1.41
C ASP A 34 -13.36 15.17 2.78
N ASN A 35 -12.70 14.75 3.86
CA ASN A 35 -13.11 15.02 5.24
C ASN A 35 -12.49 16.31 5.82
N GLY A 36 -11.91 17.16 4.97
CA GLY A 36 -11.37 18.48 5.34
C GLY A 36 -10.04 18.44 6.10
N ILE A 37 -9.30 17.33 6.02
CA ILE A 37 -7.99 17.20 6.65
C ILE A 37 -6.91 17.72 5.70
N GLU A 38 -5.93 18.45 6.23
CA GLU A 38 -4.77 18.90 5.46
C GLU A 38 -3.80 17.71 5.29
N VAL A 39 -3.66 17.22 4.06
CA VAL A 39 -2.82 16.05 3.75
C VAL A 39 -1.68 16.43 2.82
N THR A 40 -0.49 15.95 3.15
CA THR A 40 0.64 15.85 2.21
C THR A 40 0.89 14.39 1.87
N LEU A 41 0.75 14.07 0.58
CA LEU A 41 1.13 12.78 0.03
C LEU A 41 2.62 12.79 -0.29
N PHE A 42 3.35 11.85 0.30
CA PHE A 42 4.72 11.54 -0.07
C PHE A 42 4.67 10.36 -1.03
N ALA A 43 4.90 10.64 -2.32
CA ALA A 43 4.90 9.66 -3.41
C ALA A 43 5.85 10.06 -4.56
N THR A 44 5.78 9.39 -5.71
CA THR A 44 6.52 9.76 -6.93
C THR A 44 6.05 11.10 -7.49
N GLY A 45 6.90 11.83 -8.20
CA GLY A 45 6.62 13.17 -8.73
C GLY A 45 5.48 13.20 -9.75
N ASP A 46 5.24 12.08 -10.43
CA ASP A 46 4.14 11.91 -11.37
C ASP A 46 2.81 11.44 -10.71
N SER A 47 2.76 11.35 -9.38
CA SER A 47 1.56 11.03 -8.60
C SER A 47 0.48 12.10 -8.71
N ILE A 48 -0.79 11.72 -8.49
CA ILE A 48 -1.93 12.65 -8.53
C ILE A 48 -2.67 12.58 -7.19
N THR A 49 -2.94 13.75 -6.63
CA THR A 49 -3.73 13.92 -5.40
C THR A 49 -4.38 15.30 -5.42
N ALA A 50 -5.51 15.47 -4.74
CA ALA A 50 -6.08 16.79 -4.45
C ALA A 50 -5.32 17.56 -3.36
N GLY A 51 -4.45 16.87 -2.60
CA GLY A 51 -3.64 17.43 -1.53
C GLY A 51 -2.32 18.01 -2.01
N LEU A 52 -1.39 18.21 -1.06
CA LEU A 52 -0.02 18.57 -1.40
C LEU A 52 0.76 17.30 -1.77
N LEU A 53 1.52 17.34 -2.86
CA LEU A 53 2.46 16.29 -3.24
C LEU A 53 3.88 16.71 -2.88
N ASP A 54 4.58 15.91 -2.08
CA ASP A 54 6.00 16.07 -1.79
C ASP A 54 6.76 14.87 -2.37
N SER A 55 7.71 15.15 -3.27
CA SER A 55 8.46 14.12 -3.97
C SER A 55 9.92 14.50 -4.16
N VAL A 56 10.76 13.47 -4.14
CA VAL A 56 12.21 13.54 -4.42
C VAL A 56 12.63 12.62 -5.56
N ILE A 57 11.68 11.91 -6.18
CA ILE A 57 11.90 10.99 -7.28
C ILE A 57 10.77 11.13 -8.30
N GLU A 58 11.09 11.17 -9.59
CA GLU A 58 10.09 11.50 -10.61
C GLU A 58 9.11 10.34 -10.87
N LYS A 59 9.60 9.10 -10.93
CA LYS A 59 8.83 7.90 -11.29
C LYS A 59 9.15 6.73 -10.37
N GLY A 60 8.22 5.79 -10.26
CA GLY A 60 8.42 4.58 -9.48
C GLY A 60 9.46 3.65 -10.10
N TYR A 61 10.20 2.90 -9.27
CA TYR A 61 11.28 2.02 -9.74
C TYR A 61 10.78 0.80 -10.53
N GLU A 62 9.48 0.51 -10.51
CA GLU A 62 8.87 -0.49 -11.40
C GLU A 62 8.52 0.08 -12.79
N GLU A 63 8.36 1.41 -12.90
CA GLU A 63 8.07 2.11 -14.17
C GLU A 63 9.34 2.66 -14.84
N ASP A 64 10.41 2.90 -14.07
CA ASP A 64 11.74 3.22 -14.57
C ASP A 64 12.80 2.30 -13.93
N LYS A 65 13.17 1.27 -14.69
CA LYS A 65 14.11 0.20 -14.29
C LYS A 65 15.58 0.63 -14.27
N HIS A 66 15.90 1.87 -14.65
CA HIS A 66 17.27 2.40 -14.52
C HIS A 66 17.59 2.86 -13.10
N GLN A 67 16.57 3.03 -12.24
CA GLN A 67 16.74 3.42 -10.86
C GLN A 67 17.16 2.23 -9.99
N ASP A 68 18.01 2.47 -8.99
CA ASP A 68 18.24 1.50 -7.92
C ASP A 68 17.11 1.64 -6.88
N ALA A 69 16.32 0.59 -6.71
CA ALA A 69 15.19 0.58 -5.79
C ALA A 69 15.62 1.08 -4.39
N LYS A 70 16.67 0.51 -3.80
CA LYS A 70 17.09 0.84 -2.43
C LYS A 70 17.47 2.31 -2.27
N VAL A 71 18.11 2.88 -3.29
CA VAL A 71 18.48 4.30 -3.27
C VAL A 71 17.22 5.16 -3.24
N VAL A 72 16.24 4.87 -4.10
CA VAL A 72 15.02 5.68 -4.15
C VAL A 72 14.13 5.48 -2.92
N GLU A 73 14.04 4.27 -2.35
CA GLU A 73 13.30 4.07 -1.08
C GLU A 73 13.96 4.87 0.05
N CYS A 74 15.30 4.83 0.12
CA CYS A 74 16.06 5.54 1.15
C CYS A 74 15.82 7.05 1.08
N LEU A 75 15.98 7.65 -0.12
CA LEU A 75 15.76 9.07 -0.34
C LEU A 75 14.32 9.48 -0.05
N HIS A 76 13.34 8.67 -0.48
CA HIS A 76 11.93 8.93 -0.28
C HIS A 76 11.53 8.92 1.20
N ILE A 77 11.95 7.88 1.92
CA ILE A 77 11.62 7.71 3.34
C ILE A 77 12.34 8.78 4.16
N SER A 78 13.63 9.04 3.91
CA SER A 78 14.37 10.06 4.66
C SER A 78 13.78 11.46 4.47
N ASN A 79 13.34 11.80 3.25
CA ASN A 79 12.70 13.08 2.95
C ASN A 79 11.49 13.35 3.86
N LEU A 80 10.59 12.37 4.05
CA LEU A 80 9.48 12.53 4.99
C LEU A 80 9.98 12.61 6.43
N MET A 81 10.89 11.73 6.84
CA MET A 81 11.34 11.64 8.22
C MET A 81 12.04 12.94 8.68
N GLU A 82 12.82 13.57 7.81
CA GLU A 82 13.45 14.88 8.05
C GLU A 82 12.43 16.01 8.18
N LYS A 83 11.28 15.90 7.51
CA LYS A 83 10.16 16.86 7.55
C LYS A 83 9.09 16.49 8.59
N SER A 84 9.29 15.41 9.35
CA SER A 84 8.27 14.83 10.24
C SER A 84 7.64 15.83 11.22
N ALA A 85 8.43 16.79 11.72
CA ALA A 85 7.97 17.81 12.67
C ALA A 85 6.92 18.79 12.10
N ASN A 86 6.68 18.78 10.79
CA ASN A 86 5.65 19.59 10.14
C ASN A 86 4.25 18.96 10.21
N PHE A 87 4.15 17.73 10.69
CA PHE A 87 2.92 16.94 10.70
C PHE A 87 2.52 16.55 12.12
N ASP A 88 1.21 16.43 12.34
CA ASP A 88 0.64 15.91 13.59
C ASP A 88 0.72 14.38 13.63
N ILE A 89 0.54 13.72 12.48
CA ILE A 89 0.56 12.26 12.31
C ILE A 89 1.24 11.92 10.99
N ILE A 90 2.02 10.84 10.98
CA ILE A 90 2.48 10.17 9.76
C ILE A 90 1.73 8.85 9.62
N HIS A 91 1.13 8.61 8.45
CA HIS A 91 0.50 7.35 8.08
C HIS A 91 1.34 6.63 7.01
N ASN A 92 2.05 5.61 7.45
CA ASN A 92 2.89 4.75 6.64
C ASN A 92 2.09 3.65 5.93
N HIS A 93 2.12 3.68 4.60
CA HIS A 93 1.63 2.63 3.69
C HIS A 93 2.76 1.93 2.93
N TYR A 94 4.03 2.26 3.19
CA TYR A 94 5.19 1.75 2.47
C TYR A 94 5.40 0.25 2.75
N ASP A 95 5.89 -0.09 3.96
CA ASP A 95 6.02 -1.42 4.57
C ASP A 95 6.77 -1.21 5.92
N PHE A 96 7.61 -2.15 6.33
CA PHE A 96 8.42 -2.14 7.54
C PHE A 96 9.56 -1.11 7.55
N LEU A 97 10.09 -0.69 6.39
CA LEU A 97 11.34 0.07 6.33
C LEU A 97 11.27 1.43 7.07
N PRO A 98 10.20 2.25 6.91
CA PRO A 98 10.03 3.50 7.65
C PRO A 98 10.03 3.33 9.18
N LEU A 99 9.68 2.15 9.71
CA LEU A 99 9.72 1.88 11.15
C LEU A 99 11.13 2.03 11.72
N SER A 100 12.17 1.83 10.90
CA SER A 100 13.56 2.01 11.34
C SER A 100 13.90 3.45 11.77
N TYR A 101 13.10 4.43 11.32
CA TYR A 101 13.21 5.84 11.65
C TYR A 101 12.30 6.26 12.81
N SER A 102 11.36 5.42 13.26
CA SER A 102 10.32 5.84 14.21
C SER A 102 10.90 6.33 15.54
N GLY A 103 12.03 5.77 16.00
CA GLY A 103 12.72 6.21 17.21
C GLY A 103 13.54 7.49 17.05
N LEU A 104 13.66 8.04 15.84
CA LEU A 104 14.41 9.26 15.54
C LEU A 104 13.52 10.50 15.39
N ILE A 105 12.20 10.31 15.32
CA ILE A 105 11.21 11.38 15.16
C ILE A 105 10.32 11.46 16.41
N LYS A 106 9.70 12.62 16.62
CA LYS A 106 8.70 12.82 17.69
C LYS A 106 7.27 12.61 17.21
N THR A 107 7.03 12.77 15.91
CA THR A 107 5.71 12.67 15.30
C THR A 107 5.22 11.23 15.35
N PRO A 108 3.99 10.97 15.86
CA PRO A 108 3.41 9.63 15.88
C PRO A 108 3.33 9.01 14.49
N LEU A 109 3.80 7.76 14.38
CA LEU A 109 3.78 6.97 13.15
C LEU A 109 2.73 5.86 13.26
N ILE A 110 1.69 5.94 12.44
CA ILE A 110 0.71 4.87 12.21
C ILE A 110 1.15 4.08 10.99
N THR A 111 1.12 2.76 11.03
CA THR A 111 1.45 1.89 9.89
C THR A 111 0.31 0.93 9.60
N THR A 112 -0.23 1.01 8.38
CA THR A 112 -1.12 -0.03 7.88
C THR A 112 -0.29 -1.20 7.37
N ILE A 113 -0.42 -2.36 8.01
CA ILE A 113 0.23 -3.59 7.56
C ILE A 113 -0.66 -4.25 6.52
N HIS A 114 -0.26 -4.10 5.25
CA HIS A 114 -0.94 -4.71 4.10
C HIS A 114 -0.66 -6.20 3.93
N GLY A 115 0.33 -6.72 4.65
CA GLY A 115 0.73 -8.13 4.61
C GLY A 115 2.20 -8.29 5.00
N PHE A 116 2.63 -9.54 5.12
CA PHE A 116 4.04 -9.87 5.35
C PHE A 116 4.60 -10.58 4.13
N SER A 117 5.56 -9.97 3.45
CA SER A 117 6.24 -10.58 2.30
C SER A 117 7.10 -11.79 2.70
N SER A 118 7.55 -11.84 3.96
CA SER A 118 8.19 -13.00 4.57
C SER A 118 8.28 -12.85 6.10
N GLU A 119 8.52 -13.95 6.81
CA GLU A 119 8.85 -13.92 8.25
C GLU A 119 10.10 -13.07 8.58
N LYS A 120 10.97 -12.82 7.60
CA LYS A 120 12.20 -12.05 7.84
C LYS A 120 11.92 -10.60 8.16
N ILE A 121 10.90 -10.00 7.56
CA ILE A 121 10.55 -8.60 7.77
C ILE A 121 9.87 -8.37 9.13
N LEU A 122 9.26 -9.42 9.71
CA LEU A 122 8.60 -9.36 11.02
C LEU A 122 9.52 -8.85 12.13
N LYS A 123 10.83 -9.13 12.04
CA LYS A 123 11.83 -8.68 13.03
C LYS A 123 11.87 -7.16 13.18
N VAL A 124 11.59 -6.41 12.10
CA VAL A 124 11.55 -4.94 12.17
C VAL A 124 10.29 -4.50 12.90
N TYR A 125 9.13 -5.05 12.56
CA TYR A 125 7.89 -4.79 13.29
C TYR A 125 8.03 -5.11 14.78
N GLN A 126 8.58 -6.27 15.13
CA GLN A 126 8.80 -6.65 16.53
C GLN A 126 9.74 -5.70 17.27
N LYS A 127 10.84 -5.28 16.64
CA LYS A 127 11.79 -4.33 17.24
C LYS A 127 11.12 -3.00 17.61
N TYR A 128 10.19 -2.53 16.78
CA TYR A 128 9.55 -1.24 16.95
C TYR A 128 8.13 -1.34 17.52
N ASN A 129 7.67 -2.50 17.96
CA ASN A 129 6.28 -2.73 18.42
C ASN A 129 5.86 -1.82 19.58
N ASN A 130 6.79 -1.47 20.48
CA ASN A 130 6.52 -0.58 21.62
C ASN A 130 6.41 0.91 21.23
N LEU A 131 6.88 1.29 20.03
CA LEU A 131 6.84 2.66 19.52
C LEU A 131 5.86 2.81 18.35
N GLY A 132 5.67 1.75 17.58
CA GLY A 132 4.85 1.70 16.39
C GLY A 132 3.37 1.58 16.72
N ASN A 133 2.54 2.18 15.87
CA ASN A 133 1.09 2.08 15.95
C ASN A 133 0.60 1.27 14.74
N TYR A 134 0.24 0.01 14.93
CA TYR A 134 -0.10 -0.87 13.80
C TYR A 134 -1.61 -1.01 13.59
N VAL A 135 -2.01 -0.91 12.34
CA VAL A 135 -3.37 -1.20 11.86
C VAL A 135 -3.28 -2.38 10.90
N SER A 136 -4.17 -3.36 11.07
CA SER A 136 -4.26 -4.52 10.17
C SER A 136 -5.38 -4.34 9.16
N ILE A 137 -5.16 -4.81 7.93
CA ILE A 137 -6.19 -4.80 6.89
C ILE A 137 -7.25 -5.91 7.04
N SER A 138 -7.00 -6.87 7.94
CA SER A 138 -7.96 -7.90 8.34
C SER A 138 -7.49 -8.58 9.62
N ASN A 139 -8.41 -9.22 10.35
CA ASN A 139 -8.03 -10.03 11.52
C ASN A 139 -7.15 -11.23 11.13
N ALA A 140 -7.36 -11.80 9.93
CA ALA A 140 -6.58 -12.91 9.41
C ALA A 140 -5.12 -12.52 9.06
N ASN A 141 -4.87 -11.24 8.80
CA ASN A 141 -3.55 -10.72 8.52
C ASN A 141 -2.72 -10.41 9.79
N ARG A 142 -3.31 -10.53 10.99
CA ARG A 142 -2.60 -10.21 12.23
C ARG A 142 -1.59 -11.30 12.57
N HIS A 143 -0.38 -10.87 12.93
CA HIS A 143 0.62 -11.75 13.52
C HIS A 143 0.53 -11.70 15.04
N SER A 144 0.52 -12.85 15.71
CA SER A 144 0.27 -12.95 17.16
C SER A 144 1.33 -12.32 18.06
N SER A 145 2.49 -11.99 17.50
CA SER A 145 3.62 -11.36 18.21
C SER A 145 3.63 -9.82 18.13
N LEU A 146 2.62 -9.21 17.53
CA LEU A 146 2.50 -7.76 17.38
C LEU A 146 1.23 -7.24 18.05
N ASP A 147 1.29 -6.00 18.52
CA ASP A 147 0.13 -5.28 19.04
C ASP A 147 -0.51 -4.45 17.93
N TYR A 148 -1.85 -4.41 17.91
CA TYR A 148 -2.61 -3.70 16.89
C TYR A 148 -3.58 -2.73 17.55
N LEU A 149 -3.59 -1.48 17.09
CA LEU A 149 -4.59 -0.49 17.50
C LEU A 149 -5.98 -0.88 16.99
N ALA A 150 -6.06 -1.34 15.74
CA ALA A 150 -7.32 -1.64 15.09
C ALA A 150 -7.17 -2.61 13.91
N THR A 151 -8.31 -3.12 13.47
CA THR A 151 -8.48 -3.71 12.13
C THR A 151 -9.31 -2.75 11.31
N VAL A 152 -8.77 -2.27 10.20
CA VAL A 152 -9.48 -1.41 9.25
C VAL A 152 -9.40 -2.09 7.89
N TYR A 153 -10.53 -2.62 7.42
CA TYR A 153 -10.60 -3.30 6.13
C TYR A 153 -10.38 -2.33 4.97
N ASN A 154 -9.77 -2.81 3.89
CA ASN A 154 -9.56 -2.01 2.70
C ASN A 154 -10.90 -1.54 2.10
N GLY A 155 -11.02 -0.24 1.89
CA GLY A 155 -12.11 0.36 1.12
C GLY A 155 -11.75 0.47 -0.37
N LEU A 156 -12.79 0.66 -1.19
CA LEU A 156 -12.67 0.95 -2.62
C LEU A 156 -13.56 2.15 -2.95
N ASN A 157 -13.18 2.92 -3.97
CA ASN A 157 -14.05 3.94 -4.54
C ASN A 157 -15.03 3.25 -5.52
N PRO A 158 -16.34 3.17 -5.21
CA PRO A 158 -17.31 2.49 -6.06
C PRO A 158 -17.49 3.17 -7.42
N GLU A 159 -17.22 4.47 -7.52
CA GLU A 159 -17.33 5.21 -8.80
C GLU A 159 -16.30 4.75 -9.84
N GLY A 160 -15.25 4.03 -9.42
CA GLY A 160 -14.28 3.41 -10.33
C GLY A 160 -14.74 2.08 -10.94
N PHE A 161 -15.93 1.59 -10.60
CA PHE A 161 -16.43 0.29 -11.03
C PHE A 161 -17.85 0.38 -11.57
N ASP A 162 -18.03 -0.04 -12.82
CA ASP A 162 -19.36 -0.18 -13.40
C ASP A 162 -20.03 -1.46 -12.87
N PHE A 163 -21.23 -1.30 -12.31
CA PHE A 163 -22.06 -2.44 -11.94
C PHE A 163 -22.60 -3.14 -13.19
N ASN A 164 -22.51 -4.47 -13.22
CA ASN A 164 -23.04 -5.30 -14.31
C ASN A 164 -24.02 -6.33 -13.73
N ASP A 165 -25.31 -6.16 -14.02
CA ASP A 165 -26.39 -7.07 -13.63
C ASP A 165 -26.58 -8.25 -14.60
N GLU A 166 -25.98 -8.21 -15.78
CA GLU A 166 -26.01 -9.26 -16.81
C GLU A 166 -24.59 -9.78 -17.12
N PRO A 167 -23.93 -10.50 -16.17
CA PRO A 167 -22.58 -10.99 -16.38
C PRO A 167 -22.53 -12.11 -17.44
N SER A 168 -21.45 -12.13 -18.22
CA SER A 168 -21.17 -13.25 -19.14
C SER A 168 -20.76 -14.52 -18.37
N ASP A 169 -20.97 -15.69 -18.97
CA ASP A 169 -20.67 -16.99 -18.35
C ASP A 169 -19.18 -17.36 -18.42
N TYR A 170 -18.37 -16.76 -17.55
CA TYR A 170 -16.95 -17.10 -17.36
C TYR A 170 -16.54 -17.04 -15.88
N LEU A 171 -15.37 -17.61 -15.57
CA LEU A 171 -14.65 -17.40 -14.32
C LEU A 171 -13.52 -16.39 -14.55
N LEU A 172 -13.24 -15.56 -13.55
CA LEU A 172 -12.14 -14.59 -13.57
C LEU A 172 -11.14 -14.89 -12.46
N PHE A 173 -9.88 -15.01 -12.83
CA PHE A 173 -8.75 -14.86 -11.92
C PHE A 173 -8.14 -13.49 -12.17
N PHE A 174 -8.14 -12.62 -11.15
CA PHE A 174 -7.58 -11.28 -11.25
C PHE A 174 -6.57 -11.02 -10.13
N GLY A 175 -5.29 -11.00 -10.49
CA GLY A 175 -4.19 -10.84 -9.53
C GLY A 175 -2.85 -11.28 -10.10
N ARG A 176 -1.77 -11.04 -9.35
CA ARG A 176 -0.43 -11.48 -9.73
C ARG A 176 -0.40 -12.99 -9.99
N ILE A 177 0.24 -13.41 -11.07
CA ILE A 177 0.40 -14.82 -11.44
C ILE A 177 1.63 -15.35 -10.70
N HIS A 178 1.40 -15.79 -9.46
CA HIS A 178 2.44 -16.24 -8.54
C HIS A 178 1.97 -17.52 -7.82
N PRO A 179 2.87 -18.44 -7.42
CA PRO A 179 2.49 -19.66 -6.69
C PRO A 179 1.55 -19.39 -5.51
N ASP A 180 1.83 -18.36 -4.70
CA ASP A 180 1.02 -17.99 -3.53
C ASP A 180 -0.38 -17.46 -3.87
N LYS A 181 -0.67 -17.19 -5.15
CA LYS A 181 -1.95 -16.62 -5.60
C LYS A 181 -2.92 -17.67 -6.12
N GLY A 182 -2.47 -18.92 -6.29
CA GLY A 182 -3.35 -20.04 -6.58
C GLY A 182 -3.91 -20.07 -8.01
N THR A 183 -3.18 -19.55 -8.99
CA THR A 183 -3.61 -19.55 -10.40
C THR A 183 -3.79 -20.98 -10.94
N ALA A 184 -2.99 -21.93 -10.47
CA ALA A 184 -3.11 -23.35 -10.83
C ALA A 184 -4.44 -23.96 -10.33
N GLU A 185 -4.82 -23.64 -9.11
CA GLU A 185 -6.08 -24.04 -8.49
C GLU A 185 -7.27 -23.43 -9.25
N ALA A 186 -7.18 -22.16 -9.65
CA ALA A 186 -8.20 -21.52 -10.48
C ALA A 186 -8.41 -22.26 -11.81
N ILE A 187 -7.33 -22.70 -12.46
CA ILE A 187 -7.39 -23.53 -13.67
C ILE A 187 -8.05 -24.88 -13.39
N GLN A 188 -7.72 -25.54 -12.28
CA GLN A 188 -8.36 -26.80 -11.91
C GLN A 188 -9.87 -26.64 -11.67
N ILE A 189 -10.29 -25.54 -11.04
CA ILE A 189 -11.70 -25.19 -10.84
C ILE A 189 -12.39 -25.00 -12.19
N ALA A 190 -11.77 -24.28 -13.12
CA ALA A 190 -12.31 -24.04 -14.46
C ALA A 190 -12.52 -25.34 -15.25
N ILE A 191 -11.54 -26.25 -15.23
CA ILE A 191 -11.63 -27.55 -15.89
C ILE A 191 -12.77 -28.39 -15.30
N LYS A 192 -12.85 -28.47 -13.96
CA LYS A 192 -13.89 -29.26 -13.27
C LYS A 192 -15.29 -28.69 -13.47
N SER A 193 -15.42 -27.37 -13.51
CA SER A 193 -16.70 -26.67 -13.75
C SER A 193 -17.08 -26.54 -15.22
N LYS A 194 -16.17 -26.89 -16.15
CA LYS A 194 -16.32 -26.72 -17.60
C LYS A 194 -16.62 -25.27 -18.01
N LYS A 195 -16.12 -24.29 -17.24
CA LYS A 195 -16.26 -22.85 -17.54
C LYS A 195 -14.99 -22.29 -18.15
N LYS A 196 -15.15 -21.30 -19.04
CA LYS A 196 -14.03 -20.49 -19.54
C LYS A 196 -13.42 -19.72 -18.36
N LEU A 197 -12.09 -19.77 -18.21
CA LEU A 197 -11.35 -18.96 -17.24
C LEU A 197 -10.59 -17.85 -17.97
N ILE A 198 -10.80 -16.61 -17.53
CA ILE A 198 -9.98 -15.47 -17.90
C ILE A 198 -8.97 -15.25 -16.77
N ILE A 199 -7.69 -15.18 -17.12
CA ILE A 199 -6.59 -14.88 -16.20
C ILE A 199 -6.05 -13.51 -16.57
N ALA A 200 -6.13 -12.57 -15.63
CA ALA A 200 -5.64 -11.21 -15.81
C ALA A 200 -4.74 -10.79 -14.64
N GLY A 201 -3.54 -10.34 -14.96
CA GLY A 201 -2.57 -9.89 -13.96
C GLY A 201 -1.13 -9.95 -14.47
N ILE A 202 -0.23 -9.35 -13.70
CA ILE A 202 1.21 -9.38 -13.97
C ILE A 202 1.81 -10.73 -13.54
N VAL A 203 2.90 -11.13 -14.19
CA VAL A 203 3.72 -12.30 -13.80
C VAL A 203 4.79 -11.85 -12.81
#